data_AF-A0A4Q3DAQ9-F1
#
_entry.id   AF-A0A4Q3DAQ9-F1
#
_cell.length_a   1.000
_cell.length_b   1.000
_cell.length_c   1.000
_cell.angle_alpha   90.00
_cell.angle_beta   90.00
_cell.angle_gamma   90.00
#
_symmetry.space_group_name_H-M   'P 1'
#
loop_
_entity.id
_entity.type
_entity.pdbx_description
1 polymer ?
#
loop_
_entity_poly.entity_id
_entity_poly.type
_entity_poly.pdbx_seq_one_letter_code
_entity_poly.pdbx_strand_id
1 'polypeptide(L)' 'MLVESLDFPVQANDVADLMTNILAGGAPSTTGRIAIVVASVLNRLQVERTLIHPRLRTFMTVGEAEDWLKAG' A
#
# COMPACT_ATOMS: atom_id res chain seq x y z
N MET A 1 -2.56 7.14 -7.77
CA MET A 1 -3.11 5.79 -7.99
C MET A 1 -3.72 5.30 -6.70
N LEU A 2 -4.94 4.76 -6.75
CA LEU A 2 -5.63 4.13 -5.63
C LEU A 2 -5.59 2.61 -5.81
N VAL A 3 -5.29 1.88 -4.74
CA VAL A 3 -5.31 0.40 -4.70
C VAL A 3 -6.20 -0.01 -3.54
N GLU A 4 -7.31 -0.69 -3.84
CA GLU A 4 -8.23 -1.23 -2.83
C GLU A 4 -7.87 -2.70 -2.58
N SER A 5 -7.49 -2.99 -1.34
CA SER A 5 -6.98 -4.30 -0.90
C SER A 5 -7.83 -4.84 0.26
N LEU A 6 -9.15 -4.63 0.16
CA LEU A 6 -10.09 -4.92 1.25
C LEU A 6 -10.26 -6.42 1.49
N ASP A 7 -10.28 -7.20 0.40
CA ASP A 7 -10.41 -8.66 0.45
C ASP A 7 -9.06 -9.38 0.49
N PHE A 8 -7.95 -8.63 0.54
CA PHE A 8 -6.63 -9.23 0.52
C PHE A 8 -6.25 -9.75 1.92
N PRO A 9 -6.01 -11.06 2.09
CA PRO A 9 -5.69 -11.59 3.40
C PRO A 9 -4.28 -11.17 3.84
N VAL A 10 -4.11 -11.04 5.16
CA VAL A 10 -2.79 -10.89 5.77
C VAL A 10 -1.96 -12.11 5.41
N GLN A 11 -0.74 -11.87 4.92
CA GLN A 11 0.16 -12.91 4.47
C GLN A 11 1.05 -13.40 5.61
N ALA A 12 1.55 -14.63 5.47
CA ALA A 12 2.66 -15.08 6.30
C ALA A 12 3.90 -14.19 6.09
N ASN A 13 4.75 -14.09 7.10
CA ASN A 13 5.90 -13.15 7.08
C ASN A 13 6.84 -13.39 5.89
N ASP A 14 7.14 -14.65 5.60
CA ASP A 14 8.00 -15.07 4.48
C ASP A 14 7.42 -14.64 3.13
N VAL A 15 6.11 -14.78 2.94
CA VAL A 15 5.41 -14.32 1.74
C VAL A 15 5.38 -12.79 1.66
N ALA A 16 5.11 -12.11 2.78
CA ALA A 16 5.06 -10.65 2.85
C ALA A 16 6.43 -10.03 2.51
N ASP A 17 7.53 -10.64 2.96
CA ASP A 17 8.88 -10.14 2.70
C ASP A 17 9.23 -10.18 1.21
N LEU A 18 8.73 -11.18 0.46
CA LEU A 18 8.86 -11.25 -1.00
C LEU A 18 8.13 -10.11 -1.72
N MET A 19 7.05 -9.56 -1.14
CA MET A 19 6.31 -8.44 -1.74
C MET A 19 7.12 -7.14 -1.79
N THR A 20 8.10 -6.98 -0.90
CA THR A 20 9.06 -5.86 -0.92
C THR A 20 9.75 -5.73 -2.29
N ASN A 21 10.10 -6.87 -2.89
CA ASN A 21 10.78 -6.91 -4.20
C ASN A 21 9.85 -6.51 -5.35
N ILE A 22 8.54 -6.76 -5.22
CA ILE A 22 7.54 -6.40 -6.22
C ILE A 22 7.44 -4.88 -6.32
N LEU A 23 7.39 -4.18 -5.17
CA LEU A 23 7.35 -2.72 -5.16
C LEU A 23 8.65 -2.12 -5.68
N ALA A 24 9.81 -2.67 -5.33
CA ALA A 24 11.08 -2.20 -5.87
C ALA A 24 11.14 -2.30 -7.41
N GLY A 25 10.58 -3.37 -7.98
CA GLY A 25 10.48 -3.54 -9.44
C GLY A 25 9.44 -2.62 -10.11
N GLY A 26 8.33 -2.34 -9.43
CA GLY A 26 7.23 -1.51 -9.96
C GLY A 26 7.35 -0.01 -9.66
N ALA A 27 8.10 0.40 -8.64
CA ALA A 27 8.20 1.80 -8.23
C ALA A 27 8.73 2.73 -9.34
N PRO A 28 9.73 2.35 -10.16
CA PRO A 28 10.22 3.20 -11.24
C PRO A 28 9.19 3.49 -12.33
N SER A 29 8.23 2.59 -12.55
CA SER A 29 7.20 2.73 -13.59
C SER A 29 5.94 3.46 -13.12
N THR A 30 5.84 3.78 -11.82
CA THR A 30 4.73 4.57 -11.28
C THR A 30 5.10 6.05 -11.19
N THR A 31 4.26 6.93 -11.73
CA THR A 31 4.36 8.38 -11.55
C THR A 31 3.30 8.86 -10.57
N GLY A 32 3.70 9.62 -9.54
CA GLY A 32 2.77 10.24 -8.58
C GLY A 32 2.59 9.47 -7.27
N ARG A 33 1.58 9.86 -6.49
CA ARG A 33 1.24 9.25 -5.19
C ARG A 33 0.51 7.91 -5.36
N ILE A 34 0.78 6.98 -4.45
CA ILE A 34 0.15 5.65 -4.37
C ILE A 34 -0.56 5.54 -3.03
N ALA A 35 -1.87 5.36 -3.04
CA ALA A 35 -2.66 5.13 -1.85
C ALA A 35 -3.15 3.67 -1.82
N ILE A 36 -2.89 2.96 -0.72
CA ILE A 36 -3.38 1.59 -0.51
C ILE A 36 -4.44 1.61 0.59
N VAL A 37 -5.62 1.09 0.31
CA VAL A 37 -6.71 0.96 1.29
C VAL A 37 -6.79 -0.49 1.76
N VAL A 38 -6.74 -0.71 3.08
CA VAL A 38 -6.77 -2.04 3.69
C VAL A 38 -7.92 -2.19 4.67
N ALA A 39 -8.43 -3.42 4.82
CA ALA A 39 -9.56 -3.71 5.70
C ALA A 39 -9.18 -3.97 7.17
N SER A 40 -7.88 -4.08 7.51
CA SER A 40 -7.46 -4.42 8.88
C SER A 40 -6.16 -3.74 9.30
N VAL A 41 -6.03 -3.53 10.61
CA VAL A 41 -4.81 -2.99 11.23
C VAL A 41 -3.61 -3.92 10.99
N LEU A 42 -3.82 -5.24 10.99
CA LEU A 42 -2.77 -6.21 10.67
C LEU A 42 -2.25 -6.05 9.23
N ASN A 43 -3.15 -5.85 8.25
CA ASN A 43 -2.73 -5.54 6.89
C ASN A 43 -1.96 -4.24 6.82
N ARG A 44 -2.41 -3.22 7.54
CA ARG A 44 -1.71 -1.93 7.58
C ARG A 44 -0.27 -2.09 8.09
N LEU A 45 -0.08 -2.83 9.18
CA LEU A 45 1.25 -3.12 9.73
C LEU A 45 2.13 -3.91 8.75
N GLN A 46 1.56 -4.89 8.05
CA GLN A 46 2.27 -5.64 7.01
C GLN A 46 2.73 -4.71 5.87
N VAL A 47 1.83 -3.87 5.36
CA VAL A 47 2.13 -2.92 4.28
C VAL A 47 3.18 -1.91 4.73
N GLU A 48 3.05 -1.31 5.92
CA GLU A 48 4.00 -0.32 6.43
C GLU A 48 5.40 -0.93 6.67
N ARG A 49 5.50 -2.24 6.94
CA ARG A 49 6.79 -2.95 7.08
C ARG A 49 7.43 -3.30 5.73
N THR A 50 6.64 -3.59 4.71
CA THR A 50 7.12 -4.21 3.45
C THR A 50 7.12 -3.28 2.25
N LEU A 51 6.19 -2.31 2.20
CA LEU A 51 5.97 -1.44 1.05
C LEU A 51 6.41 0.00 1.35
N ILE A 52 7.69 0.18 1.67
CA ILE A 52 8.24 1.48 2.05
C ILE A 52 8.61 2.28 0.80
N HIS A 53 7.88 3.37 0.53
CA HIS A 53 8.18 4.29 -0.56
C HIS A 53 7.73 5.73 -0.22
N PRO A 54 8.52 6.79 -0.52
CA PRO A 54 8.20 8.18 -0.13
C PRO A 54 6.85 8.71 -0.65
N ARG A 55 6.38 8.15 -1.76
CA ARG A 55 5.10 8.49 -2.40
C ARG A 55 3.97 7.50 -2.12
N LEU A 56 4.18 6.52 -1.25
CA LEU A 56 3.18 5.51 -0.89
C LEU A 56 2.64 5.79 0.51
N ARG A 57 1.33 5.69 0.67
CA ARG A 57 0.69 5.75 1.99
C ARG A 57 -0.48 4.76 2.09
N THR A 58 -0.68 4.22 3.29
CA THR A 58 -1.75 3.25 3.59
C THR A 58 -2.87 3.93 4.36
N PHE A 59 -4.12 3.56 4.05
CA PHE A 59 -5.34 4.11 4.62
C PHE A 59 -6.29 2.99 5.04
N MET A 60 -7.18 3.29 5.98
CA MET A 60 -8.25 2.38 6.41
C MET A 60 -9.56 2.65 5.68
N THR A 61 -9.67 3.79 4.98
CA THR A 61 -10.87 4.20 4.26
C THR A 61 -10.52 4.72 2.87
N VAL A 62 -11.44 4.55 1.93
CA VAL A 62 -11.27 5.05 0.56
C VAL A 62 -11.30 6.58 0.53
N GLY A 63 -12.17 7.22 1.31
CA GLY A 63 -12.30 8.68 1.34
C GLY A 63 -11.00 9.40 1.73
N GLU A 64 -10.34 8.96 2.81
CA GLU A 64 -9.06 9.54 3.22
C GLU A 64 -7.96 9.35 2.18
N ALA A 65 -7.96 8.19 1.51
CA ALA A 65 -7.00 7.89 0.45
C ALA A 65 -7.20 8.81 -0.76
N GLU A 66 -8.44 9.01 -1.18
CA GLU A 66 -8.77 9.92 -2.28
C GLU A 66 -8.41 11.37 -1.96
N ASP A 67 -8.73 11.85 -0.75
CA ASP A 67 -8.41 13.22 -0.34
C ASP A 67 -6.90 13.48 -0.37
N TRP A 68 -6.10 12.52 0.11
CA TRP A 68 -4.65 12.61 0.06
C TRP A 68 -4.08 12.56 -1.37
N LEU A 69 -4.71 11.78 -2.26
CA LEU A 69 -4.34 11.75 -3.67
C LEU A 69 -4.69 13.06 -4.39
N LYS A 70 -5.84 13.68 -4.09
CA LYS A 70 -6.28 14.96 -4.68
C LYS A 70 -5.45 16.15 -4.18
N ALA A 71 -4.95 16.08 -2.94
CA ALA A 71 -4.13 17.12 -2.32
C ALA A 71 -2.64 17.08 -2.75
N GLY A 72 -2.30 16.44 -3.87
CA GLY A 72 -0.91 16.18 -4.28
C GLY A 72 -0.71 16.17 -5.77
#